data_AF-A0A7Y5QCA6-F1
#
_entry.id   AF-A0A7Y5QCA6-F1
#
_cell.length_a   1.000
_cell.length_b   1.000
_cell.length_c   1.000
_cell.angle_alpha   90.00
_cell.angle_beta   90.00
_cell.angle_gamma   90.00
#
_symmetry.space_group_name_H-M   'P 1'
#
loop_
_entity.id
_entity.type
_entity.pdbx_description
1 polymer ?
#
loop_
_entity_poly.entity_id
_entity_poly.type
_entity_poly.pdbx_seq_one_letter_code
_entity_poly.pdbx_strand_id
1 'polypeptide(L)' 'MLLKRLVVWAVSMVLGFAVATFIVIVVLPSIPVQGGHSISLQQYGGQYLFWTGFPIGLIFVVWLDALLGTSILPE' A
#
# COMPACT_ATOMS: atom_id res chain seq x y z
N MET A 1 -4.88 20.61 13.27
CA MET A 1 -3.75 20.04 12.50
C MET A 1 -3.63 18.53 12.65
N LEU A 2 -3.71 17.98 13.88
CA LEU A 2 -3.53 16.54 14.12
C LEU A 2 -4.54 15.64 13.40
N LEU A 3 -5.83 16.00 13.37
CA LEU A 3 -6.87 15.22 12.68
C LEU A 3 -6.57 15.03 11.18
N LYS A 4 -6.16 16.11 10.48
CA LYS A 4 -5.82 16.07 9.06
C LYS A 4 -4.64 15.12 8.79
N ARG A 5 -3.64 15.12 9.67
CA ARG A 5 -2.50 14.21 9.60
C ARG A 5 -2.92 12.75 9.78
N LEU A 6 -3.78 12.47 10.77
CA LEU A 6 -4.29 11.11 10.99
C LEU A 6 -5.09 10.60 9.79
N VAL A 7 -5.89 11.47 9.15
CA VAL A 7 -6.63 11.11 7.94
C VAL A 7 -5.67 10.77 6.79
N VAL A 8 -4.65 11.60 6.55
CA VAL A 8 -3.64 11.31 5.51
C VAL A 8 -2.95 9.98 5.78
N TRP A 9 -2.54 9.71 7.02
CA TRP A 9 -1.97 8.41 7.39
C TRP A 9 -2.91 7.24 7.10
N ALA A 10 -4.16 7.32 7.57
CA ALA A 10 -5.14 6.25 7.38
C ALA A 10 -5.43 6.00 5.90
N VAL A 11 -5.67 7.06 5.12
CA VAL A 11 -5.93 6.96 3.67
C VAL A 11 -4.72 6.38 2.94
N SER A 12 -3.51 6.83 3.28
CA SER A 12 -2.27 6.34 2.66
C SER A 12 -2.06 4.85 2.94
N MET A 13 -2.31 4.39 4.17
CA MET A 13 -2.24 2.96 4.49
C MET A 13 -3.28 2.16 3.72
N VAL A 14 -4.53 2.62 3.65
CA VAL A 14 -5.58 1.95 2.87
C VAL A 14 -5.19 1.84 1.40
N LEU A 15 -4.66 2.93 0.80
CA LEU A 15 -4.18 2.92 -0.57
C LEU A 15 -3.00 1.95 -0.77
N GLY A 16 -2.04 1.95 0.16
CA GLY A 16 -0.90 1.02 0.11
C GLY A 16 -1.32 -0.44 0.12
N PHE A 17 -2.22 -0.82 1.03
CA PHE A 17 -2.75 -2.19 1.11
C PHE A 17 -3.67 -2.56 -0.06
N ALA A 18 -4.42 -1.60 -0.61
CA ALA A 18 -5.23 -1.82 -1.81
C ALA A 18 -4.34 -2.11 -3.03
N VAL A 19 -3.28 -1.33 -3.22
CA VAL A 19 -2.29 -1.55 -4.29
C VAL A 19 -1.57 -2.89 -4.09
N ALA A 20 -1.12 -3.20 -2.88
CA ALA A 20 -0.48 -4.49 -2.60
C ALA A 20 -1.43 -5.68 -2.88
N THR A 21 -2.71 -5.56 -2.49
CA THR A 21 -3.73 -6.57 -2.78
C THR A 21 -3.92 -6.75 -4.28
N PHE A 22 -3.98 -5.66 -5.04
CA PHE A 22 -4.06 -5.71 -6.50
C PHE A 22 -2.83 -6.38 -7.11
N ILE A 23 -1.62 -6.06 -6.62
CA ILE A 23 -0.38 -6.70 -7.06
C ILE A 23 -0.45 -8.21 -6.82
N VAL A 24 -0.90 -8.65 -5.64
CA VAL A 24 -0.97 -10.07 -5.28
C VAL A 24 -1.98 -10.84 -6.11
N ILE A 25 -3.18 -10.28 -6.30
CA ILE A 25 -4.29 -11.01 -6.93
C ILE A 25 -4.21 -10.94 -8.46
N VAL A 26 -3.69 -9.83 -9.01
CA VAL A 26 -3.75 -9.56 -10.46
C VAL A 26 -2.37 -9.64 -11.09
N VAL A 27 -1.39 -8.92 -10.54
CA VAL A 27 -0.06 -8.77 -11.17
C VAL A 27 0.79 -10.03 -11.00
N LEU A 28 0.91 -10.55 -9.78
CA LEU A 28 1.75 -11.71 -9.47
C LEU A 28 1.38 -12.96 -10.29
N PRO A 29 0.10 -13.35 -10.44
CA PRO A 29 -0.30 -14.48 -11.28
C PRO A 29 0.06 -14.31 -12.76
N SER A 30 0.15 -13.06 -13.24
CA SER A 30 0.54 -12.77 -14.63
C SER A 30 2.04 -12.91 -14.90
N ILE A 31 2.87 -13.08 -13.87
CA ILE A 31 4.30 -13.30 -14.04
C ILE A 31 4.54 -14.73 -14.53
N PRO A 32 5.34 -14.97 -15.58
CA PRO A 32 5.52 -16.30 -16.18
C PRO A 32 5.91 -17.41 -15.19
N VAL A 33 6.65 -17.06 -14.13
CA VAL A 33 7.05 -18.00 -13.07
C VAL A 33 5.87 -18.61 -12.31
N GLN A 34 4.73 -17.91 -12.25
CA GLN A 34 3.52 -18.38 -11.58
C GLN A 34 2.61 -19.17 -12.52
N GLY A 35 2.90 -19.22 -13.82
CA GLY A 35 2.14 -20.03 -14.79
C GLY A 35 0.64 -19.72 -14.87
N GLY A 36 0.20 -18.52 -14.46
CA GLY A 36 -1.22 -18.15 -14.40
C GLY A 36 -1.98 -18.70 -13.20
N HIS A 37 -1.30 -19.35 -12.24
CA HIS A 37 -1.95 -19.80 -11.01
C HIS A 37 -2.37 -18.60 -10.15
N SER A 38 -3.65 -18.56 -9.78
CA SER A 38 -4.17 -17.52 -8.90
C SER A 38 -3.54 -17.63 -7.52
N ILE A 39 -3.14 -16.48 -6.96
CA ILE A 39 -2.60 -16.37 -5.62
C ILE A 39 -3.64 -15.68 -4.74
N SER A 40 -4.17 -16.39 -3.75
CA SER A 40 -5.03 -15.79 -2.73
C SER A 40 -4.20 -15.04 -1.69
N LEU A 41 -4.81 -14.07 -0.99
CA LEU A 41 -4.13 -13.37 0.10
C LEU A 41 -3.73 -14.31 1.24
N GLN A 42 -4.51 -15.38 1.45
CA GLN A 42 -4.20 -16.42 2.44
C GLN A 42 -2.92 -17.19 2.05
N GLN A 43 -2.75 -17.49 0.76
CA GLN A 43 -1.52 -18.14 0.25
C GLN A 43 -0.33 -17.18 0.28
N TYR A 44 -0.56 -15.92 -0.06
CA TYR A 44 0.49 -14.90 -0.03
C TYR A 44 1.02 -14.64 1.39
N GLY A 45 0.13 -14.70 2.38
CA GLY A 45 0.47 -14.57 3.80
C GLY A 45 0.43 -13.12 4.29
N GLY A 46 -0.11 -12.92 5.50
CA GLY A 46 -0.34 -11.59 6.07
C GLY A 46 0.96 -10.79 6.30
N GLN A 47 2.04 -11.45 6.69
CA GLN A 47 3.33 -10.78 6.89
C GLN A 47 3.91 -10.25 5.57
N TYR A 48 3.83 -11.03 4.49
CA TYR A 48 4.26 -10.59 3.16
C TYR A 48 3.37 -9.47 2.63
N LEU A 49 2.06 -9.54 2.86
CA LEU A 49 1.12 -8.47 2.51
C LEU A 49 1.44 -7.18 3.25
N PHE A 50 1.77 -7.26 4.54
CA PHE A 50 2.20 -6.12 5.33
C PHE A 50 3.48 -5.50 4.78
N TRP A 51 4.52 -6.29 4.53
CA TRP A 51 5.79 -5.77 4.01
C TRP A 51 5.71 -5.24 2.58
N THR A 52 4.66 -5.60 1.83
CA THR A 52 4.38 -5.03 0.51
C THR A 52 3.54 -3.77 0.61
N GLY A 53 2.45 -3.81 1.37
CA GLY A 53 1.49 -2.71 1.49
C GLY A 53 2.00 -1.54 2.31
N PHE A 54 2.70 -1.79 3.41
CA PHE A 54 3.15 -0.74 4.32
C PHE A 54 4.14 0.24 3.65
N PRO A 55 5.22 -0.19 2.97
CA PRO A 55 6.10 0.72 2.25
C PRO A 55 5.39 1.51 1.14
N ILE A 56 4.49 0.87 0.39
CA ILE A 56 3.68 1.57 -0.63
C ILE A 56 2.78 2.62 0.04
N GLY A 57 2.20 2.30 1.20
CA GLY A 57 1.46 3.25 2.01
C GLY A 57 2.31 4.46 2.42
N LEU A 58 3.58 4.27 2.78
CA LEU A 58 4.49 5.38 3.08
C LEU A 58 4.75 6.27 1.86
N ILE A 59 4.83 5.69 0.64
CA ILE A 59 4.93 6.48 -0.59
C ILE A 59 3.70 7.38 -0.74
N PHE A 60 2.50 6.87 -0.49
CA PHE A 60 1.27 7.67 -0.49
C PHE A 60 1.27 8.75 0.60
N VAL A 61 1.84 8.49 1.79
CA VAL A 61 2.00 9.52 2.82
C VAL A 61 2.82 10.69 2.28
N VAL A 62 3.95 10.42 1.62
CA VAL A 62 4.79 11.48 1.04
C VAL A 62 4.01 12.30 0.01
N TRP A 63 3.31 11.64 -0.92
CA TRP A 63 2.57 12.32 -1.98
C TRP A 63 1.39 13.12 -1.45
N LEU A 64 0.60 12.54 -0.54
CA LEU A 64 -0.56 13.21 0.03
C LEU A 64 -0.17 14.32 1.01
N ASP A 65 0.95 14.18 1.72
CA ASP A 65 1.48 15.24 2.57
C ASP A 65 1.87 16.47 1.74
N ALA A 66 2.58 16.25 0.63
CA ALA A 66 2.96 17.30 -0.31
C ALA A 66 1.73 17.96 -0.97
N LEU A 67 0.74 17.16 -1.40
CA LEU A 67 -0.45 17.66 -2.09
C LEU A 67 -1.37 18.46 -1.15
N LEU A 68 -1.54 17.98 0.08
CA LEU A 68 -2.51 18.54 1.03
C LEU A 68 -1.87 19.52 2.01
N GLY A 69 -0.55 19.69 2.03
CA GLY A 69 0.16 20.58 2.94
C GLY A 69 -0.13 20.21 4.40
N THR A 70 0.07 18.95 4.77
CA THR A 70 -0.17 18.49 6.15
C THR A 70 1.05 18.61 7.07
N SER A 71 2.22 18.91 6.50
CA SER A 71 3.52 19.02 7.17
C SER A 71 3.82 17.80 8.06
N ILE A 72 3.44 16.61 7.62
CA ILE A 72 3.74 15.34 8.31
C ILE A 72 5.24 15.11 8.28
N LEU A 73 5.86 15.32 7.11
CA LEU A 73 7.29 15.32 6.95
C LEU A 73 7.89 16.66 7.40
N PRO A 74 9.13 16.66 7.92
CA PRO A 74 9.87 17.89 8.17
C PRO A 74 10.13 18.64 6.86
N GLU A 75 10.21 19.97 6.96
CA GLU A 75 10.58 20.84 5.83
C GLU A 75 12.08 20.86 5.57
#